data_AF-A0A520IEQ6-F1
#
_entry.id   AF-A0A520IEQ6-F1
#
_cell.length_a   1.000
_cell.length_b   1.000
_cell.length_c   1.000
_cell.angle_alpha   90.00
_cell.angle_beta   90.00
_cell.angle_gamma   90.00
#
_symmetry.space_group_name_H-M   'P 1'
#
loop_
_entity.id
_entity.type
_entity.pdbx_description
1 polymer ?
#
loop_
_entity_poly.entity_id
_entity_poly.type
_entity_poly.pdbx_seq_one_letter_code
_entity_poly.pdbx_strand_id
1 'polypeptide(L)' 'MANKLDRFIVAIGASAGGLEAIHEFFDHMPASSSFSFVVIQHLSSDYKSLLVELVAKHTHMKVFEAANDMTIQQD' A
#
# COMPACT_ATOMS: atom_id res chain seq x y z
N MET A 1 15.05 -27.71 -0.23
CA MET A 1 15.14 -26.62 -1.23
C MET A 1 14.01 -25.66 -0.95
N ALA A 2 14.29 -24.48 -0.40
CA ALA A 2 13.25 -23.51 -0.07
C ALA A 2 12.65 -22.98 -1.38
N ASN A 3 11.33 -23.16 -1.55
CA ASN A 3 10.61 -22.58 -2.67
C ASN A 3 10.77 -21.06 -2.57
N LYS A 4 11.45 -20.46 -3.54
CA LYS A 4 11.70 -19.02 -3.64
C LYS A 4 10.35 -18.38 -3.95
N LEU A 5 9.54 -18.17 -2.91
CA LEU A 5 8.19 -17.59 -2.99
C LEU A 5 8.25 -16.39 -3.93
N ASP A 6 7.49 -16.46 -5.02
CA ASP A 6 7.35 -15.38 -5.97
C ASP A 6 6.82 -14.16 -5.21
N ARG A 7 7.71 -13.21 -4.93
CA ARG A 7 7.36 -11.98 -4.24
C ARG A 7 6.77 -11.04 -5.27
N PHE A 8 5.46 -10.99 -5.31
CA PHE A 8 4.75 -10.10 -6.23
C PHE A 8 4.64 -8.71 -5.59
N ILE A 9 5.12 -7.71 -6.32
CA ILE A 9 4.97 -6.30 -5.94
C ILE A 9 3.86 -5.72 -6.81
N VAL A 10 2.86 -5.12 -6.18
CA VAL A 10 1.74 -4.44 -6.84
C VAL A 10 1.88 -2.94 -6.61
N ALA A 11 2.03 -2.18 -7.70
CA ALA A 11 2.04 -0.73 -7.64
C ALA A 11 0.65 -0.18 -8.00
N ILE A 12 0.10 0.68 -7.14
CA ILE A 12 -1.21 1.32 -7.32
C ILE A 12 -0.97 2.82 -7.48
N GLY A 13 -1.37 3.38 -8.63
CA GLY A 13 -1.29 4.81 -8.90
C GLY A 13 -2.67 5.46 -8.88
N ALA A 14 -2.80 6.60 -8.20
CA ALA A 14 -4.06 7.32 -8.08
C ALA A 14 -3.88 8.85 -8.01
N SER A 15 -4.95 9.60 -8.26
CA SER A 15 -4.99 11.07 -8.20
C SER A 15 -6.33 11.53 -7.60
N ALA A 16 -7.00 12.54 -8.16
CA ALA A 16 -8.28 13.03 -7.63
C ALA A 16 -9.34 11.91 -7.50
N GLY A 17 -9.93 11.77 -6.32
CA GLY A 17 -11.00 10.80 -6.02
C GLY A 17 -10.56 9.33 -5.99
N GLY A 18 -9.26 9.03 -6.04
CA GLY A 18 -8.76 7.66 -6.02
C GLY A 18 -8.63 7.05 -4.62
N LEU A 19 -8.73 7.86 -3.56
CA LEU A 19 -8.54 7.41 -2.19
C LEU A 19 -9.64 6.44 -1.75
N GLU A 20 -10.89 6.74 -2.08
CA GLU A 20 -12.04 5.88 -1.79
C GLU A 20 -11.90 4.51 -2.46
N ALA A 21 -11.41 4.48 -3.70
CA ALA A 21 -11.15 3.22 -4.41
C ALA A 21 -10.01 2.41 -3.77
N ILE A 22 -8.98 3.09 -3.25
CA ILE A 22 -7.89 2.43 -2.52
C ILE A 22 -8.41 1.82 -1.22
N HIS A 23 -9.26 2.54 -0.49
CA HIS A 23 -9.90 2.02 0.73
C HIS A 23 -10.75 0.78 0.42
N GLU A 24 -11.64 0.88 -0.57
CA GLU A 24 -12.51 -0.24 -0.97
C GLU A 24 -11.69 -1.46 -1.41
N PHE A 25 -10.58 -1.24 -2.13
CA PHE A 25 -9.66 -2.32 -2.51
C PHE A 25 -9.09 -3.03 -1.27
N PHE A 26 -8.56 -2.28 -0.31
CA PHE A 26 -7.91 -2.86 0.88
C PHE A 26 -8.90 -3.48 1.86
N ASP A 27 -10.12 -2.94 1.97
CA ASP A 27 -11.21 -3.51 2.79
C ASP A 27 -11.57 -4.95 2.36
N HIS A 28 -11.37 -5.27 1.08
CA HIS A 28 -11.65 -6.59 0.51
C HIS A 28 -10.39 -7.42 0.28
N MET A 29 -9.20 -6.93 0.64
CA MET A 29 -7.93 -7.63 0.42
C MET A 29 -7.63 -8.62 1.56
N PRO A 30 -7.38 -9.91 1.27
CA PRO A 30 -6.99 -10.88 2.29
C PRO A 30 -5.67 -10.53 2.99
N ALA A 31 -5.63 -10.69 4.31
CA ALA A 31 -4.47 -10.42 5.17
C ALA A 31 -3.35 -11.48 5.14
N SER A 32 -3.21 -12.25 4.05
CA SER A 32 -2.12 -13.23 3.90
C SER A 32 -1.78 -13.45 2.43
N SER A 33 -1.71 -12.35 1.69
CA SER A 33 -1.82 -12.41 0.23
C SER A 33 -0.53 -12.70 -0.52
N SER A 34 0.60 -12.85 0.17
CA SER A 34 1.97 -12.95 -0.39
C SER A 34 2.42 -11.75 -1.25
N PHE A 35 1.57 -10.73 -1.36
CA PHE A 35 1.83 -9.49 -2.08
C PHE A 35 2.48 -8.43 -1.18
N SER A 36 3.25 -7.55 -1.81
CA SER A 36 3.65 -6.27 -1.25
C SER A 36 3.05 -5.16 -2.09
N PHE A 37 2.50 -4.13 -1.45
CA PHE A 37 1.84 -3.02 -2.13
C PHE A 37 2.67 -1.73 -2.05
N VAL A 38 2.74 -1.00 -3.17
CA VAL A 38 3.30 0.34 -3.25
C VAL A 38 2.22 1.28 -3.77
N VAL A 39 1.75 2.20 -2.93
CA VAL A 39 0.68 3.14 -3.27
C VAL A 39 1.27 4.52 -3.57
N ILE A 40 1.01 5.02 -4.78
CA ILE A 40 1.48 6.31 -5.28
C ILE A 40 0.26 7.18 -5.54
N GLN A 41 -0.05 8.02 -4.57
CA GLN A 41 -1.15 8.96 -4.66
C GLN A 41 -0.61 10.35 -5.01
N HIS A 42 -1.08 10.93 -6.11
CA HIS A 42 -0.82 12.33 -6.41
C HIS A 42 -1.64 13.19 -5.45
N LEU A 43 -0.94 13.88 -4.54
CA LEU A 43 -1.50 14.81 -3.55
C LEU A 43 -1.03 16.24 -3.86
N SER A 44 -1.79 17.25 -3.44
CA SER A 44 -1.29 18.62 -3.47
C SER A 44 -0.16 18.80 -2.44
N SER A 45 0.79 19.68 -2.75
CA SER A 45 1.97 19.97 -1.92
C SER A 45 1.64 20.56 -0.55
N ASP A 46 0.41 21.03 -0.36
CA ASP A 46 0.03 21.88 0.77
C ASP A 46 -0.31 21.09 2.03
N TYR A 47 -0.39 19.75 1.94
CA TYR A 47 -0.78 18.89 3.04
C TYR A 47 0.26 17.80 3.28
N LYS A 48 0.61 17.58 4.56
CA LYS A 48 1.30 16.36 4.96
C LYS A 48 0.44 15.17 4.52
N SER A 49 1.07 14.18 3.90
CA SER A 49 0.37 12.99 3.45
C SER A 49 -0.22 12.25 4.64
N LEU A 50 -1.55 12.24 4.74
CA LEU A 50 -2.28 11.40 5.69
C LEU A 50 -2.54 9.99 5.13
N LEU A 51 -1.93 9.66 3.99
CA LEU A 51 -2.21 8.43 3.25
C LEU A 51 -1.94 7.19 4.09
N VAL A 52 -0.88 7.23 4.92
CA VAL A 52 -0.54 6.13 5.82
C VAL A 52 -1.68 5.89 6.82
N GLU A 53 -2.13 6.91 7.54
CA GLU A 53 -3.21 6.73 8.53
C GLU A 53 -4.56 6.40 7.89
N LEU A 54 -4.80 6.88 6.66
CA LEU A 54 -6.04 6.63 5.94
C LEU A 54 -6.08 5.17 5.47
N VAL A 55 -5.03 4.68 4.79
CA VAL A 55 -4.98 3.30 4.29
C VAL A 55 -4.89 2.29 5.45
N ALA A 56 -4.15 2.59 6.53
CA ALA A 56 -4.00 1.69 7.67
C ALA A 56 -5.32 1.37 8.40
N LYS A 57 -6.38 2.17 8.20
CA LYS A 57 -7.71 1.88 8.76
C LYS A 57 -8.48 0.82 7.97
N HIS A 58 -8.07 0.56 6.73
CA HIS A 58 -8.76 -0.31 5.78
C HIS A 58 -7.98 -1.61 5.49
N THR A 59 -6.91 -1.89 6.24
CA THR A 59 -6.15 -3.13 6.10
C THR A 59 -5.53 -3.61 7.41
N HIS A 60 -5.29 -4.90 7.52
CA HIS A 60 -4.49 -5.49 8.60
C HIS A 60 -2.99 -5.48 8.31
N MET A 61 -2.58 -5.19 7.06
CA MET A 61 -1.18 -5.04 6.69
C MET A 61 -0.56 -3.83 7.37
N LYS A 62 0.74 -3.90 7.68
CA LYS A 62 1.46 -2.72 8.17
C LYS A 62 1.69 -1.73 7.03
N VAL A 63 1.23 -0.50 7.24
CA VAL A 63 1.39 0.61 6.28
C VAL A 63 2.49 1.54 6.78
N PHE A 64 3.39 1.92 5.88
CA PHE A 64 4.52 2.80 6.17
C PHE A 64 4.62 3.90 5.12
N GLU A 65 5.12 5.07 5.50
CA GLU A 65 5.57 6.06 4.54
C GLU A 65 6.83 5.53 3.85
N ALA A 66 6.82 5.49 2.52
CA ALA A 66 7.94 4.99 1.75
C ALA A 66 9.15 5.93 1.88
N ALA A 67 10.33 5.35 2.13
CA ALA A 67 11.58 6.08 2.24
C ALA A 67 12.62 5.55 1.25
N ASN A 68 13.62 6.38 0.93
CA ASN A 68 14.74 5.96 0.10
C ASN A 68 15.44 4.73 0.71
N ASP A 69 15.80 3.76 -0.13
CA ASP A 69 16.43 2.48 0.24
C ASP A 69 15.65 1.62 1.25
N MET A 70 14.36 1.90 1.46
CA MET A 70 13.52 1.08 2.31
C MET A 70 13.32 -0.32 1.68
N THR A 71 13.62 -1.36 2.46
CA THR A 71 13.38 -2.75 2.03
C THR A 71 11.89 -3.06 2.03
N ILE A 72 11.37 -3.56 0.90
CA ILE A 72 9.98 -4.02 0.79
C ILE A 72 9.81 -5.31 1.60
N GLN A 73 8.80 -5.31 2.47
CA GLN A 73 8.40 -6.47 3.27
C GLN A 73 7.08 -7.04 2.74
N GLN A 74 6.91 -8.35 2.89
CA GLN A 74 5.60 -8.98 2.72
C GLN A 74 4.75 -8.70 3.97
N ASP A 75 3.43 -8.75 3.77
CA ASP A 75 2.41 -8.90 4.80
C ASP A 75 2.80 -9.97 5.85
#